data_AF-A0A374UWM2-F1
#
_entry.id   AF-A0A374UWM2-F1
#
_cell.length_a   1.000
_cell.length_b   1.000
_cell.length_c   1.000
_cell.angle_alpha   90.00
_cell.angle_beta   90.00
_cell.angle_gamma   90.00
#
_symmetry.space_group_name_H-M   'P 1'
#
loop_
_entity.id
_entity.type
_entity.pdbx_description
1 polymer ?
#
loop_
_entity_poly.entity_id
_entity_poly.type
_entity_poly.pdbx_seq_one_letter_code
_entity_poly.pdbx_strand_id
1 'polypeptide(L)'
;MKNINKYCLLLLLFSALLAACEGKKNSFKTICNPVNLSYRFSLNSPSWREAADPSMIKFQNEYYLFLSKSGGYFHSSDLIHWNLITTDDLPIEKYAPTVMEMNGEIYFTASIATNKIYKSHDPKSGKWELVTDQFPYILADPMLFYDSDNDKIYLYYGSGAATPMMGVELNKNTFMPKGEATPLFYSNAEKYGWEVAGDYNTNYKHTGWLEGAWMNQYKGKYYLQYAVPGTEFKSYNNGVYVSENPLGPFTLLKHNPFSYKPEGFVNGIGHGSTFQDLYGNYWNIGTSTISQRHMFERRISLYPTFFDEDGDAYAYTAWGDYPMIVPDKKITSPQDLFPGWMLLSYKKEVEASSTLEGYPTKNAVNEDIRTWWSAETANKGEFLTVDLGQNSKVYAIQINFADQDANISGKTDSTYYQYRIEDSQDGIIWNMTVDKSKNKVEAPNDYIQLDKPVNTRYIRVTNIYFPSGKFSISGLRVFGKADKPVPATAQFTKLTRNSNNRRTVNLNWNKVEDAIGYNIRFGTQKDKLYHNYLVYEDNKVSINILNADQTYYFAIDSFNEAGITVGKEVKIIQ
;
A
#
# COMPACT_ATOMS: atom_id res chain seq x y z
N MET A 1 49.73 35.75 30.01
CA MET A 1 48.91 34.53 30.24
C MET A 1 47.39 34.76 30.28
N LYS A 2 46.86 35.95 30.65
CA LYS A 2 45.38 36.17 30.70
C LYS A 2 44.67 36.27 29.34
N ASN A 3 45.35 36.66 28.25
CA ASN A 3 44.70 36.79 26.93
C ASN A 3 44.60 35.49 26.14
N ILE A 4 45.50 34.51 26.37
CA ILE A 4 45.49 33.22 25.66
C ILE A 4 44.25 32.39 26.03
N ASN A 5 43.82 32.45 27.30
CA ASN A 5 42.61 31.75 27.75
C ASN A 5 41.31 32.26 27.12
N LYS A 6 41.23 33.55 26.73
CA LYS A 6 40.03 34.10 26.06
C LYS A 6 39.87 33.58 24.63
N TYR A 7 40.98 33.45 23.89
CA TYR A 7 40.94 32.94 22.52
C TYR A 7 40.69 31.43 22.47
N CYS A 8 41.24 30.65 23.41
CA CYS A 8 40.92 29.22 23.53
C CYS A 8 39.45 28.98 23.90
N LEU A 9 38.85 29.80 24.77
CA LEU A 9 37.43 29.69 25.11
C LEU A 9 36.52 30.04 23.91
N LEU A 10 36.88 31.06 23.12
CA LEU A 10 36.15 31.43 21.90
C LEU A 10 36.24 30.34 20.82
N LEU A 11 37.41 29.71 20.64
CA LEU A 11 37.59 28.60 19.69
C LEU A 11 36.82 27.34 20.11
N LEU A 12 36.72 27.05 21.41
CA LEU A 12 35.88 25.96 21.94
C LEU A 12 34.38 26.24 21.78
N LEU A 13 33.94 27.49 21.97
CA LEU A 13 32.56 27.91 21.70
C LEU A 13 32.23 27.87 20.20
N PHE A 14 33.16 28.25 19.32
CA PHE A 14 32.97 28.19 17.87
C PHE A 14 32.92 26.75 17.33
N SER A 15 33.72 25.85 17.89
CA SER A 15 33.69 24.42 17.54
C SER A 15 32.45 23.70 18.11
N ALA A 16 31.97 24.09 19.29
CA ALA A 16 30.69 23.62 19.81
C ALA A 16 29.47 24.13 19.00
N LEU A 17 29.54 25.36 18.46
CA LEU A 17 28.53 25.92 17.55
C LEU A 17 28.56 25.27 16.16
N LEU A 18 29.74 24.89 15.65
CA LEU A 18 29.88 24.13 14.40
C LEU A 18 29.38 22.69 14.53
N ALA A 19 29.59 22.04 15.68
CA ALA A 19 29.02 20.73 15.97
C ALA A 19 27.49 20.78 16.19
N ALA A 20 26.95 21.88 16.70
CA ALA A 20 25.50 22.09 16.83
C ALA A 20 24.79 22.39 15.49
N CYS A 21 25.55 22.67 14.42
CA CYS A 21 25.02 22.87 13.07
C CYS A 21 25.07 21.62 12.19
N GLU A 22 25.49 20.46 12.71
CA GLU A 22 25.22 19.19 12.05
C GLU A 22 23.74 18.84 12.23
N GLY A 23 22.92 19.19 11.24
CA GLY A 23 21.53 18.75 11.19
C GLY A 23 21.44 17.25 11.48
N LYS A 24 20.64 16.87 12.48
CA LYS A 24 20.41 15.46 12.87
C LYS A 24 20.12 14.64 11.61
N LYS A 25 21.01 13.70 11.29
CA LYS A 25 20.74 12.67 10.30
C LYS A 25 19.50 11.88 10.75
N ASN A 26 18.64 11.53 9.80
CA ASN A 26 17.50 10.67 10.10
C ASN A 26 18.01 9.32 10.62
N SER A 27 17.59 8.93 11.83
CA SER A 27 18.05 7.70 12.51
C SER A 27 17.27 6.45 12.13
N PHE A 28 16.26 6.59 11.28
CA PHE A 28 15.37 5.52 10.82
C PHE A 28 15.18 5.61 9.31
N LYS A 29 14.73 4.51 8.71
CA LYS A 29 14.33 4.45 7.30
C LYS A 29 12.82 4.39 7.19
N THR A 30 12.31 4.91 6.08
CA THR A 30 10.88 4.95 5.78
C THR A 30 10.60 4.38 4.42
N ILE A 31 9.37 3.90 4.23
CA ILE A 31 8.76 3.54 2.95
C ILE A 31 7.46 4.34 2.77
N CYS A 32 6.94 4.37 1.55
CA CYS A 32 5.64 4.97 1.25
C CYS A 32 4.95 4.12 0.19
N ASN A 33 3.64 3.88 0.34
CA ASN A 33 2.87 3.20 -0.68
C ASN A 33 2.59 4.13 -1.88
N PRO A 34 2.40 3.57 -3.09
CA PRO A 34 2.62 2.17 -3.45
C PRO A 34 4.10 1.77 -3.34
N VAL A 35 4.37 0.50 -3.05
CA VAL A 35 5.73 -0.03 -2.89
C VAL A 35 6.54 0.23 -4.17
N ASN A 36 7.77 0.73 -4.03
CA ASN A 36 8.64 1.06 -5.15
C ASN A 36 9.27 -0.21 -5.74
N LEU A 37 8.58 -0.80 -6.72
CA LEU A 37 9.02 -1.97 -7.48
C LEU A 37 9.27 -1.62 -8.94
N SER A 38 10.01 -2.45 -9.66
CA SER A 38 10.15 -2.35 -11.12
C SER A 38 8.90 -2.93 -11.83
N TYR A 39 7.75 -2.26 -11.68
CA TYR A 39 6.46 -2.70 -12.26
C TYR A 39 6.56 -2.83 -13.77
N ARG A 40 6.37 -4.03 -14.32
CA ARG A 40 6.59 -4.28 -15.75
C ARG A 40 5.42 -3.77 -16.61
N PHE A 41 5.71 -3.31 -17.84
CA PHE A 41 4.65 -3.06 -18.81
C PHE A 41 4.04 -4.37 -19.31
N SER A 42 2.75 -4.33 -19.63
CA SER A 42 2.02 -5.46 -20.21
C SER A 42 2.68 -5.95 -21.50
N LEU A 43 2.65 -7.27 -21.69
CA LEU A 43 3.03 -7.89 -22.97
C LEU A 43 1.94 -7.69 -24.05
N ASN A 44 0.74 -7.29 -23.63
CA ASN A 44 -0.40 -7.01 -24.51
C ASN A 44 -0.53 -5.49 -24.77
N SER A 45 -1.37 -5.14 -25.75
CA SER A 45 -1.82 -3.76 -26.00
C SER A 45 -3.24 -3.54 -25.45
N PRO A 46 -3.60 -2.34 -24.94
CA PRO A 46 -2.75 -1.16 -24.76
C PRO A 46 -1.60 -1.39 -23.75
N SER A 47 -0.62 -0.50 -23.68
CA SER A 47 0.46 -0.63 -22.69
C SER A 47 0.03 -0.05 -21.34
N TRP A 48 0.18 -0.83 -20.26
CA TRP A 48 0.02 -0.39 -18.87
C TRP A 48 1.02 -1.14 -18.00
N ARG A 49 1.33 -0.60 -16.82
CA ARG A 49 2.15 -1.31 -15.82
C ARG A 49 1.29 -2.09 -14.84
N GLU A 50 1.76 -3.27 -14.48
CA GLU A 50 1.04 -4.16 -13.58
C GLU A 50 1.96 -4.94 -12.66
N ALA A 51 1.57 -5.01 -11.40
CA ALA A 51 1.92 -6.08 -10.49
C ALA A 51 0.78 -6.20 -9.46
N ALA A 52 0.40 -7.42 -9.13
CA ALA A 52 -0.77 -7.69 -8.31
C ALA A 52 -0.65 -9.04 -7.60
N ASP A 53 -1.66 -9.33 -6.77
CA ASP A 53 -1.92 -10.62 -6.15
C ASP A 53 -0.69 -11.13 -5.34
N PRO A 54 -0.18 -10.33 -4.38
CA PRO A 54 1.09 -10.62 -3.71
C PRO A 54 1.04 -11.80 -2.76
N SER A 55 1.91 -12.79 -3.03
CA SER A 55 2.33 -13.80 -2.05
C SER A 55 3.72 -13.48 -1.54
N MET A 56 3.80 -13.09 -0.26
CA MET A 56 5.02 -12.71 0.44
C MET A 56 5.36 -13.73 1.52
N ILE A 57 6.63 -14.12 1.59
CA ILE A 57 7.17 -14.94 2.67
C ILE A 57 8.51 -14.42 3.16
N LYS A 58 8.79 -14.71 4.43
CA LYS A 58 10.15 -14.67 4.98
C LYS A 58 10.79 -16.03 4.75
N PHE A 59 11.96 -16.06 4.13
CA PHE A 59 12.73 -17.28 3.90
C PHE A 59 14.22 -17.00 4.11
N GLN A 60 14.91 -17.84 4.90
CA GLN A 60 16.34 -17.70 5.21
C GLN A 60 16.76 -16.27 5.62
N ASN A 61 15.98 -15.65 6.53
CA ASN A 61 16.18 -14.26 7.02
C ASN A 61 16.06 -13.15 5.97
N GLU A 62 15.35 -13.39 4.89
CA GLU A 62 15.08 -12.41 3.85
C GLU A 62 13.63 -12.51 3.35
N TYR A 63 13.23 -11.59 2.48
CA TYR A 63 11.87 -11.47 1.96
C TYR A 63 11.81 -11.84 0.49
N TYR A 64 10.81 -12.64 0.13
CA TYR A 64 10.51 -13.01 -1.26
C TYR A 64 9.06 -12.69 -1.58
N LEU A 65 8.85 -11.95 -2.66
CA LEU A 65 7.57 -11.43 -3.10
C LEU A 65 7.25 -11.92 -4.50
N PHE A 66 6.21 -12.74 -4.63
CA PHE A 66 5.71 -13.28 -5.88
C PHE A 66 4.46 -12.52 -6.28
N LEU A 67 4.43 -12.03 -7.52
CA LEU A 67 3.37 -11.16 -8.04
C LEU A 67 2.92 -11.64 -9.41
N SER A 68 1.64 -11.44 -9.71
CA SER A 68 1.11 -11.55 -11.06
C SER A 68 1.88 -10.65 -12.04
N LYS A 69 2.13 -11.16 -13.25
CA LYS A 69 2.56 -10.38 -14.42
C LYS A 69 3.86 -9.57 -14.27
N SER A 70 4.69 -9.89 -13.28
CA SER A 70 5.92 -9.13 -12.99
C SER A 70 7.16 -9.60 -13.76
N GLY A 71 7.08 -10.72 -14.50
CA GLY A 71 8.21 -11.26 -15.25
C GLY A 71 9.30 -11.92 -14.39
N GLY A 72 8.97 -12.22 -13.14
CA GLY A 72 9.89 -12.74 -12.12
C GLY A 72 9.27 -12.59 -10.73
N TYR A 73 10.09 -12.65 -9.70
CA TYR A 73 9.73 -12.39 -8.31
C TYR A 73 10.78 -11.50 -7.65
N PHE A 74 10.40 -10.82 -6.58
CA PHE A 74 11.26 -9.84 -5.94
C PHE A 74 11.89 -10.39 -4.67
N HIS A 75 13.12 -9.96 -4.41
CA HIS A 75 13.89 -10.26 -3.21
C HIS A 75 14.27 -8.98 -2.47
N SER A 76 14.20 -9.00 -1.14
CA SER A 76 14.67 -7.90 -0.30
C SER A 76 15.25 -8.44 1.02
N SER A 77 16.23 -7.73 1.58
CA SER A 77 16.71 -7.96 2.95
C SER A 77 16.16 -6.95 3.96
N ASP A 78 15.50 -5.88 3.52
CA ASP A 78 15.15 -4.73 4.36
C ASP A 78 13.73 -4.16 4.12
N LEU A 79 12.92 -4.77 3.26
CA LEU A 79 11.60 -4.30 2.78
C LEU A 79 11.61 -2.97 2.02
N ILE A 80 12.78 -2.34 1.87
CA ILE A 80 12.94 -1.02 1.23
C ILE A 80 13.44 -1.22 -0.19
N HIS A 81 14.51 -1.99 -0.36
CA HIS A 81 15.16 -2.23 -1.63
C HIS A 81 14.78 -3.61 -2.16
N TRP A 82 14.28 -3.65 -3.39
CA TRP A 82 13.79 -4.87 -4.03
C TRP A 82 14.57 -5.16 -5.30
N ASN A 83 15.07 -6.39 -5.41
CA ASN A 83 15.74 -6.91 -6.60
C ASN A 83 14.81 -7.87 -7.33
N LEU A 84 14.63 -7.69 -8.64
CA LEU A 84 13.89 -8.64 -9.47
C LEU A 84 14.78 -9.84 -9.80
N ILE A 85 14.30 -11.03 -9.48
CA ILE A 85 14.88 -12.31 -9.90
C ILE A 85 14.01 -12.84 -11.05
N THR A 86 14.63 -13.07 -12.21
CA THR A 86 13.98 -13.66 -13.38
C THR A 86 14.30 -15.14 -13.46
N THR A 87 13.36 -15.95 -13.96
CA THR A 87 13.53 -17.38 -14.15
C THR A 87 12.68 -17.88 -15.31
N ASP A 88 13.17 -18.91 -16.00
CA ASP A 88 12.41 -19.65 -17.01
C ASP A 88 11.73 -20.89 -16.42
N ASP A 89 12.04 -21.25 -15.18
CA ASP A 89 11.57 -22.49 -14.53
C ASP A 89 10.12 -22.35 -14.03
N LEU A 90 9.66 -21.12 -13.75
CA LEU A 90 8.33 -20.85 -13.21
C LEU A 90 7.38 -20.24 -14.25
N PRO A 91 6.05 -20.47 -14.14
CA PRO A 91 5.04 -19.85 -14.99
C PRO A 91 4.78 -18.38 -14.59
N ILE A 92 5.80 -17.53 -14.64
CA ILE A 92 5.83 -16.12 -14.20
C ILE A 92 4.83 -15.17 -14.91
N GLU A 93 4.23 -15.64 -16.00
CA GLU A 93 3.18 -14.92 -16.73
C GLU A 93 1.76 -15.26 -16.26
N LYS A 94 1.60 -16.13 -15.26
CA LYS A 94 0.31 -16.47 -14.68
C LYS A 94 -0.08 -15.48 -13.57
N TYR A 95 -1.33 -15.56 -13.16
CA TYR A 95 -1.91 -14.72 -12.11
C TYR A 95 -1.90 -15.44 -10.77
N ALA A 96 -2.05 -14.66 -9.69
CA ALA A 96 -2.15 -15.08 -8.30
C ALA A 96 -1.21 -16.25 -7.97
N PRO A 97 0.12 -16.01 -8.03
CA PRO A 97 1.06 -16.99 -7.53
C PRO A 97 0.83 -17.21 -6.03
N THR A 98 1.00 -18.44 -5.58
CA THR A 98 1.07 -18.78 -4.16
C THR A 98 2.40 -19.41 -3.83
N VAL A 99 2.92 -19.06 -2.66
CA VAL A 99 4.11 -19.68 -2.10
C VAL A 99 3.90 -20.12 -0.67
N MET A 100 4.52 -21.23 -0.33
CA MET A 100 4.45 -21.86 0.98
C MET A 100 5.86 -22.34 1.36
N GLU A 101 6.35 -21.95 2.52
CA GLU A 101 7.58 -22.51 3.08
C GLU A 101 7.24 -23.81 3.82
N MET A 102 8.04 -24.85 3.56
CA MET A 102 7.95 -26.11 4.29
C MET A 102 9.32 -26.79 4.29
N ASN A 103 9.83 -27.08 5.50
CA ASN A 103 11.09 -27.81 5.73
C ASN A 103 12.31 -27.18 5.05
N GLY A 104 12.40 -25.84 5.01
CA GLY A 104 13.54 -25.14 4.42
C GLY A 104 13.54 -25.09 2.89
N GLU A 105 12.42 -25.42 2.25
CA GLU A 105 12.16 -25.21 0.83
C GLU A 105 10.92 -24.33 0.63
N ILE A 106 10.88 -23.55 -0.45
CA ILE A 106 9.69 -22.82 -0.89
C ILE A 106 9.00 -23.65 -1.96
N TYR A 107 7.69 -23.81 -1.85
CA TYR A 107 6.84 -24.41 -2.88
C TYR A 107 6.06 -23.33 -3.60
N PHE A 108 5.92 -23.46 -4.92
CA PHE A 108 5.25 -22.48 -5.77
C PHE A 108 4.20 -23.13 -6.67
N THR A 109 3.06 -22.45 -6.83
CA THR A 109 2.15 -22.64 -7.96
C THR A 109 1.39 -21.34 -8.27
N ALA A 110 0.55 -21.32 -9.31
CA ALA A 110 -0.18 -20.11 -9.75
C ALA A 110 -1.50 -20.44 -10.45
N SER A 111 -2.42 -19.46 -10.53
CA SER A 111 -3.72 -19.60 -11.19
C SER A 111 -3.61 -20.16 -12.61
N ILE A 112 -4.47 -21.13 -12.92
CA ILE A 112 -4.58 -21.78 -14.24
C ILE A 112 -3.29 -22.53 -14.66
N ALA A 113 -2.27 -22.55 -13.79
CA ALA A 113 -1.07 -23.38 -13.90
C ALA A 113 -0.90 -24.28 -12.66
N THR A 114 -1.98 -24.47 -11.90
CA THR A 114 -1.97 -25.24 -10.65
C THR A 114 -1.73 -26.72 -10.84
N ASN A 115 -1.79 -27.23 -12.08
CA ASN A 115 -1.41 -28.60 -12.36
C ASN A 115 0.09 -28.88 -12.11
N LYS A 116 0.91 -27.82 -11.92
CA LYS A 116 2.33 -27.92 -11.59
C LYS A 116 2.63 -27.31 -10.24
N ILE A 117 3.45 -28.01 -9.44
CA ILE A 117 4.05 -27.50 -8.21
C ILE A 117 5.56 -27.54 -8.38
N TYR A 118 6.20 -26.44 -8.02
CA TYR A 118 7.65 -26.29 -8.07
C TYR A 118 8.21 -26.11 -6.66
N LYS A 119 9.50 -26.35 -6.48
CA LYS A 119 10.19 -26.04 -5.25
C LYS A 119 11.58 -25.44 -5.45
N SER A 120 12.08 -24.74 -4.44
CA SER A 120 13.47 -24.29 -4.40
C SER A 120 13.95 -24.14 -2.96
N HIS A 121 15.19 -24.56 -2.70
CA HIS A 121 15.92 -24.27 -1.46
C HIS A 121 16.84 -23.04 -1.59
N ASP A 122 17.04 -22.54 -2.81
CA ASP A 122 17.84 -21.37 -3.15
C ASP A 122 17.10 -20.50 -4.17
N PRO A 123 16.02 -19.80 -3.75
CA PRO A 123 15.26 -18.92 -4.63
C PRO A 123 16.11 -17.75 -5.19
N LYS A 124 17.26 -17.40 -4.61
CA LYS A 124 18.12 -16.35 -5.19
C LYS A 124 18.74 -16.75 -6.51
N SER A 125 19.05 -18.03 -6.68
CA SER A 125 19.63 -18.56 -7.91
C SER A 125 18.70 -18.46 -9.11
N GLY A 126 17.40 -18.24 -8.89
CA GLY A 126 16.41 -18.34 -9.95
C GLY A 126 16.03 -19.77 -10.30
N LYS A 127 16.61 -20.80 -9.65
CA LYS A 127 16.41 -22.21 -10.02
C LYS A 127 15.30 -22.88 -9.24
N TRP A 128 14.42 -23.57 -9.97
CA TRP A 128 13.27 -24.27 -9.41
C TRP A 128 13.17 -25.68 -9.96
N GLU A 129 12.84 -26.62 -9.08
CA GLU A 129 12.64 -28.03 -9.40
C GLU A 129 11.14 -28.32 -9.51
N LEU A 130 10.74 -29.08 -10.53
CA LEU A 130 9.37 -29.57 -10.64
C LEU A 130 9.13 -30.67 -9.60
N VAL A 131 8.16 -30.47 -8.70
CA VAL A 131 7.72 -31.47 -7.71
C VAL A 131 6.73 -32.43 -8.35
N THR A 132 5.75 -31.89 -9.07
CA THR A 132 4.74 -32.65 -9.80
C THR A 132 4.14 -31.79 -10.90
N ASP A 133 3.81 -32.40 -12.03
CA ASP A 133 2.96 -31.85 -13.09
C ASP A 133 1.62 -32.58 -13.21
N GLN A 134 1.33 -33.45 -12.23
CA GLN A 134 0.13 -34.27 -12.15
C GLN A 134 -0.85 -33.76 -11.11
N PHE A 135 -0.67 -32.55 -10.57
CA PHE A 135 -1.63 -31.99 -9.64
C PHE A 135 -3.00 -31.90 -10.32
N PRO A 136 -4.06 -32.50 -9.75
CA PRO A 136 -5.25 -32.87 -10.50
C PRO A 136 -6.16 -31.68 -10.83
N TYR A 137 -5.84 -30.49 -10.35
CA TYR A 137 -6.67 -29.31 -10.49
C TYR A 137 -6.03 -28.20 -11.29
N ILE A 138 -6.85 -27.54 -12.10
CA ILE A 138 -6.58 -26.24 -12.73
C ILE A 138 -7.52 -25.24 -12.06
N LEU A 139 -7.01 -24.47 -11.11
CA LEU A 139 -7.78 -23.60 -10.22
C LEU A 139 -7.44 -22.13 -10.44
N ALA A 140 -8.37 -21.27 -10.07
CA ALA A 140 -8.12 -19.85 -9.90
C ALA A 140 -7.85 -19.55 -8.42
N ASP A 141 -6.83 -18.75 -8.21
CA ASP A 141 -6.32 -18.19 -6.96
C ASP A 141 -6.05 -19.24 -5.89
N PRO A 142 -5.15 -20.20 -6.19
CA PRO A 142 -4.73 -21.20 -5.21
C PRO A 142 -4.02 -20.53 -4.04
N MET A 143 -4.17 -21.10 -2.85
CA MET A 143 -3.30 -20.82 -1.71
C MET A 143 -2.88 -22.12 -1.05
N LEU A 144 -1.57 -22.37 -1.04
CA LEU A 144 -0.97 -23.49 -0.32
C LEU A 144 -0.65 -23.04 1.12
N PHE A 145 -1.08 -23.82 2.10
CA PHE A 145 -0.84 -23.56 3.50
C PHE A 145 -0.23 -24.79 4.17
N TYR A 146 0.93 -24.61 4.80
CA TYR A 146 1.54 -25.62 5.64
C TYR A 146 1.22 -25.33 7.11
N ASP A 147 0.47 -26.24 7.72
CA ASP A 147 0.21 -26.27 9.15
C ASP A 147 1.37 -27.01 9.84
N SER A 148 2.33 -26.24 10.36
CA SER A 148 3.51 -26.77 11.03
C SER A 148 3.20 -27.45 12.36
N ASP A 149 2.10 -27.09 13.03
CA ASP A 149 1.72 -27.66 14.33
C ASP A 149 1.22 -29.10 14.17
N ASN A 150 0.53 -29.38 13.06
CA ASN A 150 -0.07 -30.69 12.78
C ASN A 150 0.64 -31.49 11.68
N ASP A 151 1.69 -30.92 11.09
CA ASP A 151 2.44 -31.45 9.95
C ASP A 151 1.56 -31.77 8.71
N LYS A 152 0.69 -30.83 8.32
CA LYS A 152 -0.27 -31.01 7.23
C LYS A 152 -0.24 -29.89 6.21
N ILE A 153 -0.64 -30.20 4.98
CA ILE A 153 -0.79 -29.20 3.92
C ILE A 153 -2.26 -29.07 3.55
N TYR A 154 -2.70 -27.84 3.36
CA TYR A 154 -4.03 -27.48 2.88
C TYR A 154 -3.93 -26.65 1.61
N LEU A 155 -4.94 -26.79 0.76
CA LEU A 155 -5.16 -25.93 -0.40
C LEU A 155 -6.49 -25.19 -0.22
N TYR A 156 -6.44 -23.88 -0.37
CA TYR A 156 -7.61 -23.00 -0.46
C TYR A 156 -7.70 -22.40 -1.86
N TYR A 157 -8.89 -22.17 -2.36
CA TYR A 157 -9.10 -21.56 -3.68
C TYR A 157 -10.55 -21.10 -3.88
N GLY A 158 -10.77 -20.32 -4.93
CA GLY A 158 -12.10 -19.84 -5.33
C GLY A 158 -11.97 -18.41 -5.79
N SER A 159 -12.32 -18.16 -7.06
CA SER A 159 -12.36 -16.81 -7.64
C SER A 159 -13.58 -16.73 -8.56
N GLY A 160 -14.47 -15.78 -8.30
CA GLY A 160 -15.66 -15.60 -9.13
C GLY A 160 -16.84 -14.89 -8.46
N ALA A 161 -17.79 -14.50 -9.30
CA ALA A 161 -19.11 -14.06 -8.87
C ALA A 161 -19.93 -15.26 -8.37
N ALA A 162 -20.44 -15.18 -7.14
CA ALA A 162 -21.21 -16.26 -6.48
C ALA A 162 -20.44 -17.60 -6.34
N THR A 163 -19.11 -17.56 -6.40
CA THR A 163 -18.24 -18.72 -6.14
C THR A 163 -17.95 -18.83 -4.63
N PRO A 164 -18.02 -20.03 -4.04
CA PRO A 164 -17.60 -20.22 -2.65
C PRO A 164 -16.07 -20.19 -2.53
N MET A 165 -15.60 -19.83 -1.34
CA MET A 165 -14.26 -20.21 -0.92
C MET A 165 -14.23 -21.71 -0.64
N MET A 166 -13.24 -22.42 -1.19
CA MET A 166 -13.08 -23.87 -1.08
C MET A 166 -11.83 -24.21 -0.27
N GLY A 167 -11.82 -25.38 0.39
CA GLY A 167 -10.65 -25.90 1.09
C GLY A 167 -10.52 -27.42 1.01
N VAL A 168 -9.30 -27.94 0.94
CA VAL A 168 -9.02 -29.39 0.94
C VAL A 168 -7.68 -29.70 1.59
N GLU A 169 -7.59 -30.81 2.33
CA GLU A 169 -6.32 -31.33 2.84
C GLU A 169 -5.56 -32.06 1.70
N LEU A 170 -4.27 -31.78 1.56
CA LEU A 170 -3.39 -32.46 0.61
C LEU A 170 -2.52 -33.50 1.31
N ASN A 171 -2.17 -34.55 0.57
CA ASN A 171 -1.10 -35.46 0.99
C ASN A 171 0.23 -34.72 0.87
N LYS A 172 0.94 -34.55 1.98
CA LYS A 172 2.21 -33.80 2.06
C LYS A 172 3.31 -34.30 1.11
N ASN A 173 3.31 -35.59 0.76
CA ASN A 173 4.37 -36.18 -0.09
C ASN A 173 4.03 -36.11 -1.58
N THR A 174 2.75 -36.31 -1.93
CA THR A 174 2.33 -36.37 -3.35
C THR A 174 1.65 -35.10 -3.83
N PHE A 175 1.29 -34.21 -2.91
CA PHE A 175 0.41 -33.05 -3.12
C PHE A 175 -0.98 -33.42 -3.68
N MET A 176 -1.36 -34.69 -3.65
CA MET A 176 -2.69 -35.11 -4.10
C MET A 176 -3.75 -34.80 -3.04
N PRO A 177 -4.96 -34.39 -3.42
CA PRO A 177 -6.07 -34.19 -2.51
C PRO A 177 -6.41 -35.47 -1.74
N LYS A 178 -6.64 -35.35 -0.42
CA LYS A 178 -7.03 -36.49 0.42
C LYS A 178 -8.55 -36.78 0.42
N GLY A 179 -9.32 -35.99 -0.32
CA GLY A 179 -10.77 -36.12 -0.45
C GLY A 179 -11.35 -35.03 -1.33
N GLU A 180 -12.68 -34.89 -1.31
CA GLU A 180 -13.37 -33.81 -2.00
C GLU A 180 -13.14 -32.46 -1.29
N ALA A 181 -13.09 -31.39 -2.08
CA ALA A 181 -12.97 -30.04 -1.55
C ALA A 181 -14.26 -29.62 -0.83
N THR A 182 -14.10 -29.01 0.34
CA THR A 182 -15.21 -28.53 1.18
C THR A 182 -15.52 -27.06 0.84
N PRO A 183 -16.78 -26.70 0.53
CA PRO A 183 -17.18 -25.30 0.47
C PRO A 183 -17.19 -24.70 1.88
N LEU A 184 -16.43 -23.63 2.08
CA LEU A 184 -16.20 -23.02 3.40
C LEU A 184 -17.19 -21.89 3.68
N PHE A 185 -17.35 -20.96 2.74
CA PHE A 185 -18.31 -19.84 2.81
C PHE A 185 -18.51 -19.18 1.44
N TYR A 186 -19.54 -18.33 1.35
CA TYR A 186 -19.83 -17.46 0.21
C TYR A 186 -19.79 -15.98 0.66
N SER A 187 -19.63 -15.06 -0.29
CA SER A 187 -19.93 -13.64 -0.05
C SER A 187 -21.41 -13.45 0.27
N ASN A 188 -21.72 -12.53 1.17
CA ASN A 188 -23.06 -12.07 1.54
C ASN A 188 -23.14 -10.53 1.52
N ALA A 189 -23.12 -9.96 0.31
CA ALA A 189 -23.16 -8.51 0.12
C ALA A 189 -24.43 -7.88 0.71
N GLU A 190 -25.57 -8.59 0.78
CA GLU A 190 -26.81 -8.10 1.41
C GLU A 190 -26.58 -7.70 2.88
N LYS A 191 -25.76 -8.46 3.61
CA LYS A 191 -25.43 -8.20 5.01
C LYS A 191 -24.17 -7.36 5.18
N TYR A 192 -23.19 -7.51 4.29
CA TYR A 192 -21.84 -6.97 4.43
C TYR A 192 -21.58 -5.88 3.37
N GLY A 193 -21.60 -4.60 3.79
CA GLY A 193 -21.44 -3.46 2.87
C GLY A 193 -20.11 -3.45 2.12
N TRP A 194 -19.04 -3.92 2.75
CA TRP A 194 -17.70 -4.01 2.17
C TRP A 194 -17.58 -5.02 1.02
N GLU A 195 -18.56 -5.91 0.83
CA GLU A 195 -18.62 -6.84 -0.30
C GLU A 195 -19.41 -6.29 -1.50
N VAL A 196 -20.02 -5.12 -1.38
CA VAL A 196 -20.76 -4.47 -2.48
C VAL A 196 -19.77 -3.85 -3.46
N ALA A 197 -19.94 -4.08 -4.76
CA ALA A 197 -19.06 -3.57 -5.80
C ALA A 197 -19.05 -2.03 -5.95
N GLY A 198 -18.07 -1.53 -6.71
CA GLY A 198 -17.88 -0.12 -7.01
C GLY A 198 -16.92 0.59 -6.06
N ASP A 199 -16.29 1.67 -6.52
CA ASP A 199 -15.28 2.44 -5.76
C ASP A 199 -15.76 2.85 -4.36
N TYR A 200 -17.06 3.10 -4.20
CA TYR A 200 -17.68 3.52 -2.94
C TYR A 200 -18.70 2.51 -2.37
N ASN A 201 -18.65 1.25 -2.82
CA ASN A 201 -19.55 0.17 -2.40
C ASN A 201 -21.05 0.49 -2.64
N THR A 202 -21.36 1.02 -3.82
CA THR A 202 -22.72 1.45 -4.21
C THR A 202 -23.25 0.78 -5.47
N ASN A 203 -22.46 -0.08 -6.12
CA ASN A 203 -22.88 -0.76 -7.35
C ASN A 203 -23.62 -2.07 -7.05
N TYR A 204 -24.87 -1.97 -6.59
CA TYR A 204 -25.70 -3.13 -6.26
C TYR A 204 -26.15 -3.98 -7.47
N LYS A 205 -25.92 -3.51 -8.69
CA LYS A 205 -26.23 -4.26 -9.92
C LYS A 205 -25.09 -5.18 -10.35
N HIS A 206 -23.91 -4.98 -9.79
CA HIS A 206 -22.73 -5.78 -10.08
C HIS A 206 -22.46 -6.70 -8.88
N THR A 207 -22.53 -8.00 -9.11
CA THR A 207 -22.18 -8.99 -8.09
C THR A 207 -20.71 -8.83 -7.73
N GLY A 208 -20.40 -8.73 -6.44
CA GLY A 208 -19.02 -8.70 -5.99
C GLY A 208 -18.25 -9.95 -6.41
N TRP A 209 -16.96 -9.79 -6.63
CA TRP A 209 -16.02 -10.83 -7.00
C TRP A 209 -15.25 -11.27 -5.76
N LEU A 210 -15.49 -12.51 -5.32
CA LEU A 210 -14.78 -13.14 -4.19
C LEU A 210 -13.56 -13.86 -4.73
N GLU A 211 -12.38 -13.63 -4.16
CA GLU A 211 -11.14 -14.29 -4.59
C GLU A 211 -10.00 -14.28 -3.55
N GLY A 212 -8.77 -14.63 -3.95
CA GLY A 212 -7.54 -14.33 -3.21
C GLY A 212 -7.47 -14.89 -1.78
N ALA A 213 -7.59 -16.21 -1.62
CA ALA A 213 -7.51 -16.86 -0.31
C ALA A 213 -6.12 -16.66 0.35
N TRP A 214 -6.09 -16.42 1.66
CA TRP A 214 -4.84 -16.47 2.42
C TRP A 214 -5.04 -16.93 3.87
N MET A 215 -4.34 -17.97 4.28
CA MET A 215 -4.45 -18.53 5.64
C MET A 215 -3.29 -18.08 6.53
N ASN A 216 -3.63 -17.60 7.73
CA ASN A 216 -2.68 -17.43 8.82
C ASN A 216 -3.11 -18.22 10.04
N GLN A 217 -2.13 -18.77 10.77
CA GLN A 217 -2.37 -19.32 12.10
C GLN A 217 -1.96 -18.28 13.16
N TYR A 218 -2.80 -18.08 14.17
CA TYR A 218 -2.49 -17.20 15.30
C TYR A 218 -3.13 -17.75 16.58
N LYS A 219 -2.30 -17.98 17.61
CA LYS A 219 -2.70 -18.54 18.91
C LYS A 219 -3.61 -19.79 18.80
N GLY A 220 -3.22 -20.72 17.93
CA GLY A 220 -3.95 -21.99 17.71
C GLY A 220 -5.22 -21.87 16.84
N LYS A 221 -5.54 -20.69 16.31
CA LYS A 221 -6.69 -20.47 15.43
C LYS A 221 -6.26 -20.18 13.99
N TYR A 222 -7.15 -20.47 13.06
CA TYR A 222 -6.98 -20.31 11.62
C TYR A 222 -7.77 -19.09 11.13
N TYR A 223 -7.07 -18.12 10.57
CA TYR A 223 -7.60 -16.87 10.04
C TYR A 223 -7.55 -16.90 8.52
N LEU A 224 -8.69 -17.24 7.90
CA LEU A 224 -8.83 -17.32 6.45
C LEU A 224 -9.27 -15.97 5.89
N GLN A 225 -8.34 -15.31 5.19
CA GLN A 225 -8.57 -14.09 4.42
C GLN A 225 -9.14 -14.40 3.04
N TYR A 226 -9.93 -13.49 2.50
CA TYR A 226 -10.40 -13.49 1.11
C TYR A 226 -10.65 -12.06 0.64
N ALA A 227 -10.52 -11.82 -0.67
CA ALA A 227 -10.64 -10.52 -1.29
C ALA A 227 -12.01 -10.28 -1.92
N VAL A 228 -12.48 -9.03 -1.87
CA VAL A 228 -13.73 -8.51 -2.43
C VAL A 228 -13.63 -6.98 -2.60
N PRO A 229 -14.51 -6.30 -3.35
CA PRO A 229 -15.52 -6.84 -4.24
C PRO A 229 -15.08 -6.92 -5.71
N GLY A 230 -13.83 -6.57 -6.02
CA GLY A 230 -13.26 -6.57 -7.37
C GLY A 230 -12.01 -5.70 -7.43
N THR A 231 -10.96 -6.21 -8.10
CA THR A 231 -9.62 -5.61 -8.13
C THR A 231 -9.56 -4.23 -8.80
N GLU A 232 -10.55 -3.91 -9.62
CA GLU A 232 -10.68 -2.65 -10.35
C GLU A 232 -11.25 -1.50 -9.50
N PHE A 233 -11.76 -1.79 -8.30
CA PHE A 233 -12.42 -0.81 -7.45
C PHE A 233 -11.51 -0.28 -6.33
N LYS A 234 -11.62 1.01 -6.02
CA LYS A 234 -10.95 1.62 -4.84
C LYS A 234 -11.30 0.91 -3.53
N SER A 235 -12.51 0.33 -3.48
CA SER A 235 -13.03 -0.40 -2.33
C SER A 235 -12.46 -1.81 -2.15
N TYR A 236 -11.56 -2.28 -3.02
CA TYR A 236 -10.99 -3.61 -2.92
C TYR A 236 -10.29 -3.83 -1.57
N ASN A 237 -10.69 -4.89 -0.87
CA ASN A 237 -10.42 -5.12 0.55
C ASN A 237 -10.37 -6.62 0.84
N ASN A 238 -9.88 -7.01 2.02
CA ASN A 238 -9.96 -8.40 2.48
C ASN A 238 -10.90 -8.55 3.66
N GLY A 239 -11.75 -9.57 3.61
CA GLY A 239 -12.49 -10.10 4.75
C GLY A 239 -11.74 -11.23 5.45
N VAL A 240 -12.09 -11.50 6.71
CA VAL A 240 -11.53 -12.61 7.49
C VAL A 240 -12.63 -13.45 8.14
N TYR A 241 -12.52 -14.76 7.99
CA TYR A 241 -13.20 -15.75 8.79
C TYR A 241 -12.21 -16.50 9.70
N VAL A 242 -12.65 -16.87 10.90
CA VAL A 242 -11.82 -17.56 11.91
C VAL A 242 -12.42 -18.92 12.27
N SER A 243 -11.56 -19.91 12.47
CA SER A 243 -11.93 -21.23 12.99
C SER A 243 -10.86 -21.79 13.93
N GLU A 244 -11.27 -22.74 14.77
CA GLU A 244 -10.34 -23.59 15.54
C GLU A 244 -9.77 -24.75 14.69
N ASN A 245 -10.30 -24.97 13.47
CA ASN A 245 -9.85 -26.02 12.56
C ASN A 245 -9.55 -25.45 11.16
N PRO A 246 -8.58 -26.02 10.41
CA PRO A 246 -8.15 -25.48 9.12
C PRO A 246 -9.23 -25.53 8.02
N LEU A 247 -10.22 -26.41 8.13
CA LEU A 247 -11.34 -26.55 7.19
C LEU A 247 -12.70 -26.14 7.79
N GLY A 248 -12.68 -25.41 8.91
CA GLY A 248 -13.89 -24.89 9.54
C GLY A 248 -14.54 -25.83 10.57
N PRO A 249 -15.76 -25.51 11.04
CA PRO A 249 -16.60 -24.41 10.57
C PRO A 249 -15.99 -23.04 10.88
N PHE A 250 -16.18 -22.11 9.96
CA PHE A 250 -15.65 -20.75 10.02
C PHE A 250 -16.71 -19.75 10.51
N THR A 251 -16.28 -18.75 11.29
CA THR A 251 -17.11 -17.64 11.75
C THR A 251 -16.52 -16.32 11.28
N LEU A 252 -17.33 -15.41 10.74
CA LEU A 252 -16.85 -14.10 10.30
C LEU A 252 -16.25 -13.34 11.49
N LEU A 253 -15.02 -12.83 11.34
CA LEU A 253 -14.40 -12.00 12.36
C LEU A 253 -15.23 -10.75 12.62
N LYS A 254 -15.33 -10.33 13.88
CA LYS A 254 -16.17 -9.18 14.27
C LYS A 254 -15.69 -7.89 13.61
N HIS A 255 -14.38 -7.67 13.58
CA HIS A 255 -13.78 -6.59 12.79
C HIS A 255 -13.61 -7.03 11.33
N ASN A 256 -14.53 -6.57 10.47
CA ASN A 256 -14.42 -6.72 9.03
C ASN A 256 -14.89 -5.43 8.32
N PRO A 257 -14.32 -5.10 7.14
CA PRO A 257 -13.22 -5.82 6.48
C PRO A 257 -11.90 -5.69 7.25
N PHE A 258 -11.05 -6.71 7.17
CA PHE A 258 -9.75 -6.79 7.87
C PHE A 258 -8.74 -5.78 7.33
N SER A 259 -8.69 -5.58 6.01
CA SER A 259 -7.86 -4.58 5.36
C SER A 259 -8.72 -3.65 4.51
N TYR A 260 -8.60 -2.34 4.65
CA TYR A 260 -9.47 -1.38 3.96
C TYR A 260 -8.80 -0.03 3.74
N LYS A 261 -8.67 0.39 2.48
CA LYS A 261 -8.07 1.67 2.06
C LYS A 261 -8.85 2.27 0.87
N PRO A 262 -10.01 2.91 1.12
CA PRO A 262 -10.87 3.44 0.05
C PRO A 262 -10.39 4.80 -0.51
N GLU A 263 -9.60 5.54 0.27
CA GLU A 263 -9.30 6.96 0.05
C GLU A 263 -7.81 7.26 0.29
N GLY A 264 -7.37 8.43 -0.14
CA GLY A 264 -5.96 8.83 -0.19
C GLY A 264 -5.37 8.61 -1.58
N PHE A 265 -4.05 8.74 -1.69
CA PHE A 265 -3.33 8.70 -2.96
C PHE A 265 -3.44 7.36 -3.69
N VAL A 266 -3.25 6.25 -2.97
CA VAL A 266 -3.36 4.89 -3.51
C VAL A 266 -4.45 4.13 -2.75
N ASN A 267 -5.34 3.48 -3.49
CA ASN A 267 -6.55 2.85 -2.95
C ASN A 267 -6.61 1.36 -3.29
N GLY A 268 -7.38 0.62 -2.50
CA GLY A 268 -7.46 -0.83 -2.58
C GLY A 268 -6.33 -1.54 -1.84
N ILE A 269 -6.68 -2.60 -1.11
CA ILE A 269 -5.77 -3.53 -0.43
C ILE A 269 -6.44 -4.91 -0.31
N GLY A 270 -7.02 -5.39 -1.40
CA GLY A 270 -7.55 -6.75 -1.52
C GLY A 270 -6.52 -7.68 -2.14
N HIS A 271 -6.76 -8.99 -2.03
CA HIS A 271 -6.00 -10.10 -2.63
C HIS A 271 -4.51 -9.96 -2.43
N GLY A 272 -4.02 -10.60 -1.39
CA GLY A 272 -2.63 -10.59 -1.01
C GLY A 272 -2.37 -11.50 0.18
N SER A 273 -1.33 -11.19 0.94
CA SER A 273 -0.82 -12.07 1.99
C SER A 273 -0.50 -11.32 3.27
N THR A 274 -0.71 -11.98 4.40
CA THR A 274 -0.21 -11.53 5.71
C THR A 274 0.98 -12.39 6.12
N PHE A 275 2.11 -11.74 6.40
CA PHE A 275 3.38 -12.39 6.75
C PHE A 275 4.03 -11.72 7.97
N GLN A 276 5.07 -12.34 8.53
CA GLN A 276 5.87 -11.76 9.60
C GLN A 276 7.22 -11.26 9.09
N ASP A 277 7.63 -10.08 9.55
CA ASP A 277 8.96 -9.55 9.28
C ASP A 277 10.07 -10.25 10.09
N LEU A 278 11.33 -9.82 9.92
CA LEU A 278 12.48 -10.36 10.65
C LEU A 278 12.41 -10.15 12.17
N TYR A 279 11.54 -9.26 12.65
CA TYR A 279 11.34 -8.94 14.06
C TYR A 279 10.01 -9.48 14.61
N GLY A 280 9.29 -10.27 13.80
CA GLY A 280 8.03 -10.89 14.14
C GLY A 280 6.83 -9.94 14.09
N ASN A 281 6.94 -8.76 13.50
CA ASN A 281 5.79 -7.88 13.25
C ASN A 281 4.98 -8.42 12.08
N TYR A 282 3.66 -8.37 12.19
CA TYR A 282 2.80 -8.77 11.08
C TYR A 282 2.63 -7.60 10.10
N TRP A 283 2.60 -7.94 8.83
CA TRP A 283 2.34 -7.03 7.73
C TRP A 283 1.35 -7.68 6.77
N ASN A 284 0.38 -6.92 6.27
CA ASN A 284 -0.46 -7.30 5.14
C ASN A 284 0.03 -6.57 3.90
N ILE A 285 0.32 -7.34 2.85
CA ILE A 285 0.63 -6.81 1.52
C ILE A 285 -0.54 -7.13 0.61
N GLY A 286 -0.98 -6.18 -0.20
CA GLY A 286 -2.18 -6.32 -1.02
C GLY A 286 -2.13 -5.51 -2.30
N THR A 287 -3.12 -5.78 -3.15
CA THR A 287 -3.28 -5.17 -4.47
C THR A 287 -4.05 -3.85 -4.37
N SER A 288 -3.48 -2.82 -4.99
CA SER A 288 -4.08 -1.50 -5.13
C SER A 288 -4.41 -1.20 -6.59
N THR A 289 -5.49 -0.44 -6.80
CA THR A 289 -6.01 -0.11 -8.14
C THR A 289 -5.47 1.23 -8.65
N ILE A 290 -5.15 1.26 -9.95
CA ILE A 290 -5.14 2.49 -10.75
C ILE A 290 -6.28 2.41 -11.78
N SER A 291 -6.35 1.29 -12.50
CA SER A 291 -7.43 0.90 -13.40
C SER A 291 -7.90 2.01 -14.33
N GLN A 292 -6.97 2.73 -14.98
CA GLN A 292 -7.30 3.80 -15.93
C GLN A 292 -7.06 3.38 -17.38
N ARG A 293 -5.88 2.84 -17.69
CA ARG A 293 -5.55 2.34 -19.04
C ARG A 293 -6.16 0.97 -19.31
N HIS A 294 -6.26 0.17 -18.27
CA HIS A 294 -6.81 -1.18 -18.29
C HIS A 294 -7.31 -1.52 -16.88
N MET A 295 -8.35 -2.36 -16.76
CA MET A 295 -8.93 -2.71 -15.45
C MET A 295 -7.91 -3.35 -14.48
N PHE A 296 -6.86 -3.98 -15.00
CA PHE A 296 -5.76 -4.60 -14.23
C PHE A 296 -4.50 -3.73 -14.10
N GLU A 297 -4.56 -2.43 -14.41
CA GLU A 297 -3.48 -1.51 -14.06
C GLU A 297 -3.42 -1.35 -12.54
N ARG A 298 -2.45 -2.03 -11.90
CA ARG A 298 -2.42 -2.28 -10.46
C ARG A 298 -1.04 -2.04 -9.85
N ARG A 299 -1.01 -1.77 -8.56
CA ARG A 299 0.18 -1.56 -7.73
C ARG A 299 0.10 -2.41 -6.45
N ILE A 300 1.22 -2.48 -5.73
CA ILE A 300 1.29 -3.18 -4.44
C ILE A 300 1.37 -2.18 -3.31
N SER A 301 0.66 -2.45 -2.23
CA SER A 301 0.75 -1.68 -0.99
C SER A 301 1.00 -2.60 0.20
N LEU A 302 1.81 -2.12 1.15
CA LEU A 302 2.22 -2.83 2.37
C LEU A 302 1.74 -2.07 3.60
N TYR A 303 1.07 -2.75 4.54
CA TYR A 303 0.51 -2.15 5.75
C TYR A 303 0.80 -2.98 6.99
N PRO A 304 1.06 -2.36 8.15
CA PRO A 304 1.28 -3.10 9.39
C PRO A 304 -0.03 -3.72 9.87
N THR A 305 0.07 -4.94 10.38
CA THR A 305 -1.06 -5.77 10.82
C THR A 305 -0.91 -6.14 12.28
N PHE A 306 -2.03 -6.19 12.98
CA PHE A 306 -2.07 -6.46 14.41
C PHE A 306 -3.16 -7.48 14.72
N PHE A 307 -2.93 -8.22 15.80
CA PHE A 307 -3.94 -9.02 16.47
C PHE A 307 -4.09 -8.46 17.87
N ASP A 308 -5.29 -8.04 18.24
CA ASP A 308 -5.53 -7.54 19.59
C ASP A 308 -5.73 -8.67 20.61
N GLU A 309 -6.01 -8.28 21.86
CA GLU A 309 -6.12 -9.21 22.98
C GLU A 309 -7.28 -10.20 22.84
N ASP A 310 -8.36 -9.81 22.15
CA ASP A 310 -9.52 -10.67 21.86
C ASP A 310 -9.30 -11.53 20.61
N GLY A 311 -8.17 -11.34 19.91
CA GLY A 311 -7.88 -12.01 18.65
C GLY A 311 -8.55 -11.38 17.44
N ASP A 312 -9.06 -10.14 17.53
CA ASP A 312 -9.44 -9.38 16.33
C ASP A 312 -8.17 -9.02 15.55
N ALA A 313 -8.11 -9.42 14.29
CA ALA A 313 -7.06 -9.05 13.34
C ALA A 313 -7.46 -7.79 12.57
N TYR A 314 -6.51 -6.89 12.32
CA TYR A 314 -6.71 -5.71 11.47
C TYR A 314 -5.41 -5.25 10.81
N ALA A 315 -5.51 -4.79 9.57
CA ALA A 315 -4.45 -4.04 8.90
C ALA A 315 -4.66 -2.54 9.18
N TYR A 316 -3.65 -1.86 9.71
CA TYR A 316 -3.74 -0.43 10.00
C TYR A 316 -3.41 0.39 8.75
N THR A 317 -4.44 1.00 8.15
CA THR A 317 -4.35 1.73 6.88
C THR A 317 -4.37 3.25 7.01
N ALA A 318 -4.54 3.77 8.24
CA ALA A 318 -4.47 5.22 8.46
C ALA A 318 -3.09 5.73 8.05
N TRP A 319 -3.07 6.78 7.21
CA TRP A 319 -1.83 7.36 6.70
C TRP A 319 -0.92 6.36 5.97
N GLY A 320 -1.41 5.18 5.54
CA GLY A 320 -0.49 4.17 5.01
C GLY A 320 -0.02 4.43 3.57
N ASP A 321 -0.47 5.52 2.96
CA ASP A 321 0.13 6.15 1.78
C ASP A 321 0.97 7.40 2.14
N TYR A 322 1.28 7.62 3.42
CA TYR A 322 2.27 8.57 3.89
C TYR A 322 3.54 7.80 4.31
N PRO A 323 4.68 8.48 4.55
CA PRO A 323 5.88 7.82 5.05
C PRO A 323 5.64 7.01 6.32
N MET A 324 6.03 5.74 6.28
CA MET A 324 6.00 4.82 7.42
C MET A 324 7.41 4.35 7.72
N ILE A 325 7.79 4.34 9.00
CA ILE A 325 9.07 3.80 9.46
C ILE A 325 9.09 2.29 9.19
N VAL A 326 10.19 1.80 8.64
CA VAL A 326 10.46 0.35 8.59
C VAL A 326 11.11 -0.03 9.93
N PRO A 327 10.48 -0.88 10.74
CA PRO A 327 10.96 -1.17 12.07
C PRO A 327 12.20 -2.07 12.01
N ASP A 328 13.13 -1.82 12.93
CA ASP A 328 14.31 -2.64 13.22
C ASP A 328 14.15 -3.45 14.52
N LYS A 329 12.90 -3.57 15.00
CA LYS A 329 12.52 -4.17 16.28
C LYS A 329 11.05 -4.58 16.27
N LYS A 330 10.64 -5.33 17.30
CA LYS A 330 9.23 -5.63 17.55
C LYS A 330 8.47 -4.32 17.87
N ILE A 331 7.37 -4.07 17.18
CA ILE A 331 6.46 -2.95 17.42
C ILE A 331 5.27 -3.38 18.29
N THR A 332 4.68 -2.40 18.96
CA THR A 332 3.54 -2.59 19.87
C THR A 332 2.28 -1.89 19.39
N SER A 333 2.42 -0.83 18.60
CA SER A 333 1.28 -0.14 18.00
C SER A 333 1.62 0.52 16.66
N PRO A 334 0.60 0.93 15.87
CA PRO A 334 0.85 1.67 14.64
C PRO A 334 1.60 2.99 14.84
N GLN A 335 1.51 3.60 16.03
CA GLN A 335 2.20 4.87 16.32
C GLN A 335 3.73 4.70 16.33
N ASP A 336 4.25 3.50 16.59
CA ASP A 336 5.67 3.19 16.51
C ASP A 336 6.22 3.37 15.08
N LEU A 337 5.33 3.36 14.07
CA LEU A 337 5.68 3.44 12.65
C LEU A 337 5.47 4.82 12.05
N PHE A 338 4.86 5.78 12.76
CA PHE A 338 4.53 7.07 12.18
C PHE A 338 5.64 8.10 12.46
N PRO A 339 6.37 8.60 11.44
CA PRO A 339 7.44 9.58 11.63
C PRO A 339 6.90 11.00 11.91
N GLY A 340 5.59 11.20 11.83
CA GLY A 340 4.96 12.51 11.98
C GLY A 340 5.15 13.43 10.77
N TRP A 341 5.47 12.89 9.60
CA TRP A 341 5.64 13.65 8.37
C TRP A 341 4.30 13.73 7.63
N MET A 342 3.83 14.95 7.40
CA MET A 342 2.56 15.26 6.74
C MET A 342 2.80 15.64 5.27
N LEU A 343 1.77 15.52 4.46
CA LEU A 343 1.80 15.94 3.06
C LEU A 343 1.77 17.48 2.97
N LEU A 344 2.77 18.04 2.29
CA LEU A 344 2.96 19.47 2.10
C LEU A 344 2.47 19.95 0.73
N SER A 345 2.36 19.05 -0.26
CA SER A 345 2.05 19.41 -1.64
C SER A 345 0.57 19.38 -2.02
N TYR A 346 -0.34 18.93 -1.13
CA TYR A 346 -1.77 18.80 -1.45
C TYR A 346 -2.38 20.13 -1.93
N LYS A 347 -2.91 20.12 -3.16
CA LYS A 347 -3.56 21.26 -3.84
C LYS A 347 -2.77 22.58 -3.80
N LYS A 348 -1.45 22.46 -3.75
CA LYS A 348 -0.56 23.61 -3.82
C LYS A 348 -0.49 24.14 -5.26
N GLU A 349 -0.02 25.37 -5.39
CA GLU A 349 0.15 26.00 -6.70
C GLU A 349 1.28 25.32 -7.46
N VAL A 350 1.08 25.12 -8.77
CA VAL A 350 1.98 24.36 -9.62
C VAL A 350 2.28 25.10 -10.92
N GLU A 351 3.56 25.29 -11.20
CA GLU A 351 4.09 25.80 -12.46
C GLU A 351 4.75 24.66 -13.25
N ALA A 352 4.55 24.61 -14.55
CA ALA A 352 5.16 23.62 -15.43
C ALA A 352 5.75 24.26 -16.68
N SER A 353 6.76 23.60 -17.27
CA SER A 353 7.37 24.02 -18.54
C SER A 353 6.38 24.03 -19.71
N SER A 354 5.49 23.04 -19.74
CA SER A 354 4.43 22.86 -20.73
C SER A 354 3.31 22.03 -20.12
N THR A 355 2.13 22.00 -20.74
CA THR A 355 1.01 21.15 -20.27
C THR A 355 0.23 20.64 -21.47
N LEU A 356 0.13 19.32 -21.59
CA LEU A 356 -0.72 18.66 -22.57
C LEU A 356 -2.20 18.93 -22.25
N GLU A 357 -2.98 19.29 -23.25
CA GLU A 357 -4.42 19.49 -23.11
C GLU A 357 -5.10 18.26 -22.50
N GLY A 358 -5.97 18.48 -21.50
CA GLY A 358 -6.65 17.41 -20.75
C GLY A 358 -5.90 16.88 -19.52
N TYR A 359 -4.62 17.21 -19.34
CA TYR A 359 -3.78 16.72 -18.24
C TYR A 359 -3.20 17.87 -17.39
N PRO A 360 -4.04 18.64 -16.69
CA PRO A 360 -3.63 19.87 -16.00
C PRO A 360 -2.71 19.62 -14.80
N THR A 361 -1.87 20.60 -14.47
CA THR A 361 -0.87 20.54 -13.38
C THR A 361 -1.45 20.18 -12.02
N LYS A 362 -2.68 20.62 -11.72
CA LYS A 362 -3.39 20.30 -10.47
C LYS A 362 -3.52 18.80 -10.20
N ASN A 363 -3.50 17.96 -11.23
CA ASN A 363 -3.58 16.51 -11.08
C ASN A 363 -2.32 15.91 -10.46
N ALA A 364 -1.16 16.59 -10.51
CA ALA A 364 0.06 16.10 -9.87
C ALA A 364 0.06 16.26 -8.34
N VAL A 365 -0.93 16.96 -7.78
CA VAL A 365 -0.97 17.36 -6.36
C VAL A 365 -2.36 17.19 -5.73
N ASN A 366 -3.25 16.39 -6.34
CA ASN A 366 -4.62 16.21 -5.86
C ASN A 366 -4.83 14.96 -4.99
N GLU A 367 -3.77 14.21 -4.68
CA GLU A 367 -3.83 12.93 -3.95
C GLU A 367 -4.74 11.88 -4.62
N ASP A 368 -4.74 11.79 -5.96
CA ASP A 368 -5.38 10.69 -6.69
C ASP A 368 -4.44 10.14 -7.79
N ILE A 369 -3.85 8.96 -7.54
CA ILE A 369 -2.95 8.26 -8.47
C ILE A 369 -3.59 7.96 -9.84
N ARG A 370 -4.92 7.96 -9.93
CA ARG A 370 -5.70 7.67 -11.14
C ARG A 370 -5.83 8.88 -12.06
N THR A 371 -5.31 10.04 -11.65
CA THR A 371 -5.24 11.24 -12.49
C THR A 371 -3.79 11.71 -12.56
N TRP A 372 -3.43 12.44 -13.61
CA TRP A 372 -2.07 12.94 -13.75
C TRP A 372 -1.98 14.23 -14.55
N TRP A 373 -0.86 14.92 -14.34
CA TRP A 373 -0.36 15.96 -15.24
C TRP A 373 0.56 15.33 -16.29
N SER A 374 0.59 15.93 -17.48
CA SER A 374 1.58 15.62 -18.51
C SER A 374 2.11 16.91 -19.12
N ALA A 375 3.43 16.99 -19.31
CA ALA A 375 4.04 17.93 -20.24
C ALA A 375 3.61 17.60 -21.68
N GLU A 376 3.83 18.53 -22.61
CA GLU A 376 3.59 18.30 -24.03
C GLU A 376 4.59 17.29 -24.62
N THR A 377 5.79 17.21 -24.05
CA THR A 377 6.86 16.33 -24.53
C THR A 377 7.54 15.55 -23.39
N ALA A 378 8.47 14.66 -23.75
CA ALA A 378 9.44 14.05 -22.82
C ALA A 378 10.85 14.65 -22.99
N ASN A 379 10.96 15.85 -23.57
CA ASN A 379 12.25 16.47 -23.81
C ASN A 379 12.99 16.76 -22.51
N LYS A 380 14.32 16.69 -22.58
CA LYS A 380 15.17 17.14 -21.48
C LYS A 380 14.89 18.61 -21.16
N GLY A 381 14.65 18.92 -19.90
CA GLY A 381 14.34 20.27 -19.43
C GLY A 381 12.86 20.52 -19.14
N GLU A 382 11.94 19.62 -19.54
CA GLU A 382 10.56 19.68 -19.04
C GLU A 382 10.56 19.60 -17.51
N PHE A 383 9.77 20.43 -16.83
CA PHE A 383 9.75 20.53 -15.38
C PHE A 383 8.35 20.74 -14.81
N LEU A 384 8.22 20.39 -13.53
CA LEU A 384 7.08 20.71 -12.68
C LEU A 384 7.60 21.28 -11.36
N THR A 385 7.08 22.45 -10.96
CA THR A 385 7.44 23.17 -9.74
C THR A 385 6.21 23.31 -8.86
N VAL A 386 6.33 22.99 -7.57
CA VAL A 386 5.28 23.17 -6.56
C VAL A 386 5.71 24.26 -5.58
N ASP A 387 4.84 25.26 -5.39
CA ASP A 387 4.95 26.23 -4.29
C ASP A 387 4.19 25.73 -3.07
N LEU A 388 4.90 25.33 -2.01
CA LEU A 388 4.30 24.82 -0.76
C LEU A 388 3.45 25.88 -0.02
N GLY A 389 3.50 27.14 -0.46
CA GLY A 389 2.78 28.29 0.08
C GLY A 389 3.51 28.98 1.24
N GLN A 390 4.38 28.24 1.91
CA GLN A 390 5.24 28.74 2.97
C GLN A 390 6.50 27.88 3.10
N ASN A 391 7.51 28.44 3.76
CA ASN A 391 8.70 27.67 4.14
C ASN A 391 8.31 26.49 5.03
N SER A 392 8.71 25.30 4.61
CA SER A 392 8.40 24.05 5.26
C SER A 392 9.64 23.18 5.33
N LYS A 393 9.71 22.36 6.37
CA LYS A 393 10.79 21.40 6.54
C LYS A 393 10.42 20.10 5.83
N VAL A 394 11.07 19.83 4.70
CA VAL A 394 10.86 18.65 3.85
C VAL A 394 11.79 17.51 4.28
N TYR A 395 11.24 16.32 4.48
CA TYR A 395 11.99 15.12 4.89
C TYR A 395 12.02 14.04 3.81
N ALA A 396 11.00 13.97 2.96
CA ALA A 396 10.93 12.99 1.89
C ALA A 396 10.11 13.49 0.71
N ILE A 397 10.35 12.94 -0.47
CA ILE A 397 9.66 13.25 -1.72
C ILE A 397 9.35 11.93 -2.43
N GLN A 398 8.11 11.77 -2.90
CA GLN A 398 7.71 10.67 -3.77
C GLN A 398 7.33 11.22 -5.15
N ILE A 399 7.85 10.61 -6.20
CA ILE A 399 7.43 10.88 -7.57
C ILE A 399 6.75 9.63 -8.12
N ASN A 400 5.49 9.78 -8.52
CA ASN A 400 4.73 8.74 -9.19
C ASN A 400 4.57 9.13 -10.66
N PHE A 401 5.27 8.43 -11.54
CA PHE A 401 5.22 8.66 -12.97
C PHE A 401 3.96 8.04 -13.57
N ALA A 402 3.35 8.76 -14.51
CA ALA A 402 2.04 8.37 -15.03
C ALA A 402 2.09 7.61 -16.36
N ASP A 403 3.23 7.58 -17.06
CA ASP A 403 3.41 6.89 -18.35
C ASP A 403 2.41 7.32 -19.45
N GLN A 404 2.12 8.62 -19.54
CA GLN A 404 1.28 9.19 -20.61
C GLN A 404 1.83 8.81 -22.00
N ASP A 405 1.00 8.22 -22.85
CA ASP A 405 1.35 7.76 -24.21
C ASP A 405 2.53 6.78 -24.28
N ALA A 406 2.83 6.07 -23.19
CA ALA A 406 3.84 5.02 -23.22
C ALA A 406 3.40 3.86 -24.13
N ASN A 407 4.34 3.32 -24.89
CA ASN A 407 4.14 2.24 -25.87
C ASN A 407 5.12 1.07 -25.71
N ILE A 408 5.85 1.02 -24.58
CA ILE A 408 6.75 -0.10 -24.25
C ILE A 408 5.93 -1.35 -23.98
N SER A 409 6.45 -2.50 -24.37
CA SER A 409 5.91 -3.82 -23.99
C SER A 409 6.92 -4.57 -23.13
N GLY A 410 6.46 -5.21 -22.06
CA GLY A 410 7.33 -5.98 -21.17
C GLY A 410 8.38 -5.12 -20.45
N LYS A 411 9.59 -5.67 -20.35
CA LYS A 411 10.76 -5.00 -19.76
C LYS A 411 11.85 -4.82 -20.81
N THR A 412 12.46 -3.64 -20.87
CA THR A 412 13.63 -3.37 -21.71
C THR A 412 14.71 -2.69 -20.86
N ASP A 413 15.97 -2.78 -21.29
CA ASP A 413 17.10 -2.16 -20.59
C ASP A 413 17.00 -0.62 -20.51
N SER A 414 16.14 -0.02 -21.34
CA SER A 414 15.91 1.43 -21.38
C SER A 414 14.77 1.90 -20.47
N THR A 415 14.12 1.02 -19.71
CA THR A 415 12.98 1.38 -18.85
C THR A 415 13.45 1.95 -17.51
N TYR A 416 13.96 3.18 -17.52
CA TYR A 416 14.34 3.93 -16.32
C TYR A 416 14.04 5.42 -16.48
N TYR A 417 13.99 6.16 -15.37
CA TYR A 417 13.74 7.59 -15.36
C TYR A 417 15.01 8.32 -14.90
N GLN A 418 15.37 9.42 -15.57
CA GLN A 418 16.45 10.30 -15.13
C GLN A 418 15.90 11.70 -14.94
N TYR A 419 16.19 12.30 -13.79
CA TYR A 419 15.65 13.60 -13.41
C TYR A 419 16.51 14.24 -12.32
N ARG A 420 16.21 15.49 -12.01
CA ARG A 420 16.74 16.21 -10.84
C ARG A 420 15.60 16.74 -10.00
N ILE A 421 15.82 16.84 -8.70
CA ILE A 421 14.95 17.56 -7.78
C ILE A 421 15.76 18.71 -7.19
N GLU A 422 15.17 19.90 -7.25
CA GLU A 422 15.77 21.14 -6.76
C GLU A 422 14.84 21.81 -5.76
N ASP A 423 15.41 22.45 -4.75
CA ASP A 423 14.70 23.27 -3.77
C ASP A 423 15.02 24.76 -3.95
N SER A 424 14.09 25.62 -3.55
CA SER A 424 14.28 27.06 -3.56
C SER A 424 13.46 27.77 -2.50
N GLN A 425 14.04 28.82 -1.91
CA GLN A 425 13.37 29.72 -0.97
C GLN A 425 12.52 30.79 -1.69
N ASP A 426 12.92 31.17 -2.90
CA ASP A 426 12.41 32.34 -3.62
C ASP A 426 11.87 32.03 -5.03
N GLY A 427 12.03 30.79 -5.51
CA GLY A 427 11.65 30.36 -6.86
C GLY A 427 12.63 30.79 -7.95
N ILE A 428 13.73 31.47 -7.59
CA ILE A 428 14.70 32.05 -8.53
C ILE A 428 16.04 31.34 -8.40
N ILE A 429 16.55 31.18 -7.18
CA ILE A 429 17.81 30.49 -6.89
C ILE A 429 17.50 29.06 -6.48
N TRP A 430 18.00 28.11 -7.24
CA TRP A 430 17.73 26.68 -7.09
C TRP A 430 18.95 25.94 -6.57
N ASN A 431 18.76 25.14 -5.52
CA ASN A 431 19.77 24.23 -4.98
C ASN A 431 19.44 22.79 -5.36
N MET A 432 20.47 22.00 -5.66
CA MET A 432 20.29 20.58 -5.96
C MET A 432 19.95 19.79 -4.69
N THR A 433 18.77 19.20 -4.62
CA THR A 433 18.34 18.34 -3.51
C THR A 433 18.60 16.87 -3.83
N VAL A 434 18.28 16.42 -5.04
CA VAL A 434 18.48 15.03 -5.50
C VAL A 434 18.92 15.02 -6.96
N ASP A 435 20.03 14.36 -7.26
CA ASP A 435 20.49 14.15 -8.64
C ASP A 435 20.35 12.68 -9.07
N LYS A 436 19.30 12.40 -9.87
CA LYS A 436 19.09 11.11 -10.55
C LYS A 436 19.40 11.19 -12.06
N SER A 437 20.23 12.15 -12.50
CA SER A 437 20.59 12.33 -13.91
C SER A 437 21.30 11.14 -14.55
N LYS A 438 21.88 10.25 -13.74
CA LYS A 438 22.55 9.02 -14.18
C LYS A 438 21.81 7.74 -13.75
N ASN A 439 20.59 7.87 -13.21
CA ASN A 439 19.82 6.71 -12.76
C ASN A 439 19.58 5.71 -13.90
N LYS A 440 19.65 4.43 -13.56
CA LYS A 440 19.34 3.29 -14.45
C LYS A 440 18.38 2.29 -13.78
N VAL A 441 17.90 2.60 -12.58
CA VAL A 441 16.93 1.77 -11.87
C VAL A 441 15.53 2.17 -12.29
N GLU A 442 14.71 1.16 -12.61
CA GLU A 442 13.30 1.31 -12.91
C GLU A 442 12.52 1.56 -11.62
N ALA A 443 12.05 2.79 -11.43
CA ALA A 443 11.32 3.23 -10.24
C ALA A 443 10.15 4.14 -10.64
N PRO A 444 9.01 3.58 -11.10
CA PRO A 444 7.83 4.38 -11.49
C PRO A 444 7.13 5.05 -10.29
N ASN A 445 7.37 4.59 -9.06
CA ASN A 445 6.82 5.18 -7.82
C ASN A 445 7.97 5.48 -6.83
N ASP A 446 8.89 6.34 -7.26
CA ASP A 446 10.18 6.57 -6.59
C ASP A 446 10.00 7.36 -5.29
N TYR A 447 10.17 6.69 -4.16
CA TYR A 447 10.15 7.30 -2.83
C TYR A 447 11.57 7.59 -2.34
N ILE A 448 11.83 8.85 -1.97
CA ILE A 448 13.15 9.35 -1.62
C ILE A 448 13.08 10.01 -0.25
N GLN A 449 13.59 9.32 0.77
CA GLN A 449 13.87 9.93 2.07
C GLN A 449 15.17 10.72 1.99
N LEU A 450 15.14 11.99 2.37
CA LEU A 450 16.33 12.84 2.38
C LEU A 450 17.25 12.47 3.55
N ASP A 451 18.57 12.47 3.30
CA ASP A 451 19.57 12.25 4.35
C ASP A 451 19.52 13.32 5.44
N LYS A 452 19.26 14.56 5.01
CA LYS A 452 19.02 15.72 5.85
C LYS A 452 17.78 16.46 5.35
N PRO A 453 16.86 16.86 6.24
CA PRO A 453 15.71 17.64 5.82
C PRO A 453 16.15 19.00 5.28
N VAL A 454 15.48 19.47 4.23
CA VAL A 454 15.68 20.82 3.67
C VAL A 454 14.56 21.74 4.13
N ASN A 455 14.89 23.00 4.43
CA ASN A 455 13.89 24.03 4.67
C ASN A 455 13.70 24.79 3.35
N THR A 456 12.49 24.75 2.79
CA THR A 456 12.22 25.30 1.45
C THR A 456 10.76 25.67 1.28
N ARG A 457 10.48 26.53 0.31
CA ARG A 457 9.11 26.85 -0.13
C ARG A 457 8.79 26.20 -1.47
N TYR A 458 9.77 26.07 -2.36
CA TYR A 458 9.57 25.52 -3.70
C TYR A 458 10.31 24.20 -3.85
N ILE A 459 9.69 23.28 -4.57
CA ILE A 459 10.30 22.02 -5.04
C ILE A 459 10.07 21.91 -6.54
N ARG A 460 11.13 21.66 -7.31
CA ARG A 460 11.06 21.43 -8.75
C ARG A 460 11.59 20.05 -9.08
N VAL A 461 10.89 19.34 -9.96
CA VAL A 461 11.41 18.15 -10.65
C VAL A 461 11.65 18.48 -12.12
N THR A 462 12.84 18.18 -12.63
CA THR A 462 13.23 18.42 -14.02
C THR A 462 13.60 17.10 -14.71
N ASN A 463 12.93 16.83 -15.82
CA ASN A 463 13.15 15.67 -16.66
C ASN A 463 14.50 15.74 -17.39
N ILE A 464 15.21 14.62 -17.41
CA ILE A 464 16.44 14.42 -18.19
C ILE A 464 16.24 13.31 -19.22
N TYR A 465 15.61 12.21 -18.81
CA TYR A 465 15.25 11.10 -19.67
C TYR A 465 13.97 10.43 -19.14
N PHE A 466 13.07 10.14 -20.07
CA PHE A 466 11.82 9.44 -19.82
C PHE A 466 11.76 8.21 -20.74
N PRO A 467 11.37 7.03 -20.23
CA PRO A 467 11.58 5.77 -20.96
C PRO A 467 10.69 5.65 -22.21
N SER A 468 9.45 6.16 -22.16
CA SER A 468 8.52 6.19 -23.30
C SER A 468 7.37 7.15 -23.03
N GLY A 469 6.76 7.67 -24.09
CA GLY A 469 5.64 8.60 -23.97
C GLY A 469 6.08 10.02 -23.60
N LYS A 470 5.33 10.67 -22.72
CA LYS A 470 5.53 12.07 -22.29
C LYS A 470 5.89 12.15 -20.81
N PHE A 471 6.66 13.18 -20.43
CA PHE A 471 6.99 13.42 -19.03
C PHE A 471 5.71 13.74 -18.26
N SER A 472 5.31 12.82 -17.40
CA SER A 472 3.99 12.82 -16.78
C SER A 472 4.06 12.27 -15.36
N ILE A 473 3.32 12.93 -14.46
CA ILE A 473 3.37 12.71 -13.01
C ILE A 473 1.95 12.64 -12.47
N SER A 474 1.58 11.52 -11.85
CA SER A 474 0.32 11.34 -11.12
C SER A 474 0.40 11.82 -9.67
N GLY A 475 1.62 11.96 -9.13
CA GLY A 475 1.82 12.55 -7.81
C GLY A 475 3.25 13.03 -7.60
N LEU A 476 3.44 14.34 -7.42
CA LEU A 476 4.64 14.91 -6.79
C LEU A 476 4.30 15.17 -5.32
N ARG A 477 4.61 14.18 -4.47
CA ARG A 477 4.19 14.16 -3.07
C ARG A 477 5.37 14.58 -2.20
N VAL A 478 5.25 15.74 -1.57
CA VAL A 478 6.31 16.32 -0.72
C VAL A 478 5.90 16.14 0.73
N PHE A 479 6.71 15.45 1.53
CA PHE A 479 6.39 15.12 2.92
C PHE A 479 7.29 15.85 3.89
N GLY A 480 6.69 16.39 4.95
CA GLY A 480 7.43 16.97 6.05
C GLY A 480 6.58 17.67 7.08
N LYS A 481 7.04 18.83 7.56
CA LYS A 481 6.31 19.62 8.56
C LYS A 481 6.35 21.10 8.20
N ALA A 482 5.19 21.72 8.25
CA ALA A 482 5.09 23.16 8.15
C ALA A 482 5.08 23.80 9.55
N ASP A 483 5.67 24.99 9.68
CA ASP A 483 5.73 25.72 10.95
C ASP A 483 4.44 26.50 11.19
N LYS A 484 3.38 25.75 11.55
CA LYS A 484 2.07 26.31 11.91
C LYS A 484 1.37 25.42 12.96
N PRO A 485 0.30 25.89 13.61
CA PRO A 485 -0.47 25.07 14.53
C PRO A 485 -1.16 23.88 13.85
N VAL A 486 -1.33 22.78 14.59
CA VAL A 486 -2.27 21.72 14.24
C VAL A 486 -3.72 22.24 14.30
N PRO A 487 -4.65 21.72 13.49
CA PRO A 487 -6.03 22.24 13.46
C PRO A 487 -6.78 21.91 14.76
N ALA A 488 -7.86 22.61 15.04
CA ALA A 488 -8.69 22.32 16.21
C ALA A 488 -9.42 20.96 16.10
N THR A 489 -9.95 20.45 17.21
CA THR A 489 -10.72 19.19 17.20
C THR A 489 -12.02 19.32 16.40
N ALA A 490 -12.27 18.38 15.49
CA ALA A 490 -13.55 18.28 14.78
C ALA A 490 -14.69 17.85 15.72
N GLN A 491 -15.90 18.36 15.48
CA GLN A 491 -17.09 18.05 16.29
C GLN A 491 -18.23 17.60 15.39
N PHE A 492 -18.82 16.45 15.73
CA PHE A 492 -19.94 15.91 14.97
C PHE A 492 -21.19 16.78 15.10
N THR A 493 -21.78 17.16 13.97
CA THR A 493 -23.11 17.78 13.92
C THR A 493 -24.19 16.73 13.70
N LYS A 494 -23.90 15.68 12.91
CA LYS A 494 -24.86 14.61 12.62
C LYS A 494 -24.16 13.27 12.35
N LEU A 495 -24.74 12.20 12.89
CA LEU A 495 -24.41 10.82 12.57
C LEU A 495 -25.72 10.06 12.38
N THR A 496 -25.97 9.48 11.21
CA THR A 496 -27.26 8.84 10.91
C THR A 496 -27.06 7.59 10.07
N ARG A 497 -27.51 6.44 10.58
CA ARG A 497 -27.60 5.20 9.82
C ARG A 497 -28.79 5.26 8.87
N ASN A 498 -28.61 4.85 7.63
CA ASN A 498 -29.68 4.84 6.65
C ASN A 498 -30.65 3.69 6.97
N SER A 499 -31.95 3.99 7.09
CA SER A 499 -32.99 3.01 7.44
C SER A 499 -33.28 2.01 6.32
N ASN A 500 -33.15 2.44 5.06
CA ASN A 500 -33.43 1.61 3.89
C ASN A 500 -32.21 0.80 3.47
N ASN A 501 -31.01 1.24 3.86
CA ASN A 501 -29.76 0.51 3.66
C ASN A 501 -28.87 0.62 4.89
N ARG A 502 -29.02 -0.32 5.83
CA ARG A 502 -28.31 -0.30 7.11
C ARG A 502 -26.79 -0.50 6.96
N ARG A 503 -26.28 -0.80 5.77
CA ARG A 503 -24.82 -0.83 5.49
C ARG A 503 -24.22 0.58 5.31
N THR A 504 -25.09 1.60 5.20
CA THR A 504 -24.69 3.00 4.99
C THR A 504 -24.88 3.84 6.26
N VAL A 505 -23.89 4.67 6.55
CA VAL A 505 -23.95 5.74 7.55
C VAL A 505 -23.57 7.08 6.93
N ASN A 506 -24.27 8.14 7.31
CA ASN A 506 -23.98 9.51 6.90
C ASN A 506 -23.43 10.29 8.08
N LEU A 507 -22.29 10.94 7.88
CA LEU A 507 -21.56 11.72 8.88
C LEU A 507 -21.51 13.18 8.43
N ASN A 508 -21.69 14.11 9.37
CA ASN A 508 -21.44 15.54 9.18
C ASN A 508 -20.78 16.09 10.45
N TRP A 509 -19.85 17.03 10.28
CA TRP A 509 -19.17 17.73 11.35
C TRP A 509 -18.98 19.21 11.03
N ASN A 510 -18.62 20.00 12.02
CA ASN A 510 -18.25 21.40 11.79
C ASN A 510 -16.95 21.46 11.00
N LYS A 511 -16.91 22.31 9.97
CA LYS A 511 -15.66 22.62 9.27
C LYS A 511 -14.69 23.27 10.27
N VAL A 512 -13.50 22.72 10.38
CA VAL A 512 -12.40 23.21 11.21
C VAL A 512 -11.54 24.13 10.36
N GLU A 513 -11.26 25.32 10.87
CA GLU A 513 -10.33 26.28 10.27
C GLU A 513 -8.92 25.68 10.17
N ASP A 514 -8.21 25.94 9.07
CA ASP A 514 -6.88 25.43 8.76
C ASP A 514 -6.72 23.90 8.68
N ALA A 515 -7.82 23.12 8.74
CA ALA A 515 -7.80 21.70 8.43
C ALA A 515 -7.78 21.49 6.91
N ILE A 516 -6.82 20.71 6.43
CA ILE A 516 -6.80 20.21 5.05
C ILE A 516 -7.79 19.07 4.87
N GLY A 517 -7.98 18.26 5.91
CA GLY A 517 -8.89 17.13 5.87
C GLY A 517 -9.12 16.52 7.23
N TYR A 518 -9.79 15.37 7.20
CA TYR A 518 -10.21 14.60 8.36
C TYR A 518 -9.93 13.13 8.15
N ASN A 519 -9.57 12.42 9.21
CA ASN A 519 -9.54 10.97 9.24
C ASN A 519 -10.69 10.46 10.12
N ILE A 520 -11.64 9.77 9.51
CA ILE A 520 -12.75 9.13 10.24
C ILE A 520 -12.25 7.77 10.75
N ARG A 521 -12.13 7.64 12.07
CA ARG A 521 -11.83 6.36 12.73
C ARG A 521 -13.11 5.68 13.15
N PHE A 522 -13.27 4.41 12.83
CA PHE A 522 -14.46 3.67 13.22
C PHE A 522 -14.23 2.19 13.46
N GLY A 523 -15.17 1.55 14.13
CA GLY A 523 -15.09 0.12 14.44
C GLY A 523 -16.30 -0.38 15.22
N THR A 524 -16.31 -1.65 15.57
CA THR A 524 -17.46 -2.33 16.20
C THR A 524 -17.49 -2.20 17.72
N GLN A 525 -16.44 -1.60 18.32
CA GLN A 525 -16.34 -1.33 19.76
C GLN A 525 -15.75 0.07 19.98
N LYS A 526 -16.04 0.68 21.13
CA LYS A 526 -15.72 2.09 21.43
C LYS A 526 -14.21 2.39 21.42
N ASP A 527 -13.42 1.41 21.82
CA ASP A 527 -11.96 1.43 21.95
C ASP A 527 -11.22 0.75 20.78
N LYS A 528 -11.96 0.08 19.88
CA LYS A 528 -11.42 -0.64 18.72
C LYS A 528 -11.75 0.03 17.40
N LEU A 529 -11.34 1.29 17.24
CA LEU A 529 -11.60 2.10 16.04
C LEU A 529 -10.52 1.87 14.97
N TYR A 530 -10.43 0.64 14.46
CA TYR A 530 -9.34 0.23 13.57
C TYR A 530 -9.54 0.62 12.10
N HIS A 531 -10.77 0.88 11.65
CA HIS A 531 -11.04 1.35 10.29
C HIS A 531 -10.76 2.84 10.15
N ASN A 532 -10.30 3.25 8.96
CA ASN A 532 -9.95 4.63 8.63
C ASN A 532 -10.55 5.04 7.28
N TYR A 533 -11.03 6.28 7.20
CA TYR A 533 -11.54 6.89 5.97
C TYR A 533 -11.08 8.34 5.89
N LEU A 534 -10.23 8.66 4.91
CA LEU A 534 -9.72 10.02 4.71
C LEU A 534 -10.74 10.86 3.95
N VAL A 535 -10.95 12.09 4.39
CA VAL A 535 -11.83 13.07 3.76
C VAL A 535 -11.07 14.38 3.62
N TYR A 536 -10.70 14.74 2.39
CA TYR A 536 -10.04 16.02 2.12
C TYR A 536 -11.08 17.12 1.86
N GLU A 537 -10.85 18.31 2.43
CA GLU A 537 -11.60 19.58 2.29
C GLU A 537 -13.11 19.59 2.63
N ASP A 538 -13.78 18.45 2.60
CA ASP A 538 -15.21 18.30 2.92
C ASP A 538 -15.42 18.02 4.42
N ASN A 539 -16.62 18.31 4.91
CA ASN A 539 -17.03 18.12 6.30
C ASN A 539 -18.24 17.17 6.45
N LYS A 540 -18.46 16.34 5.44
CA LYS A 540 -19.47 15.29 5.40
C LYS A 540 -18.98 14.09 4.60
N VAL A 541 -19.48 12.90 4.91
CA VAL A 541 -19.21 11.69 4.13
C VAL A 541 -20.30 10.63 4.33
N SER A 542 -20.52 9.80 3.32
CA SER A 542 -21.33 8.59 3.40
C SER A 542 -20.43 7.36 3.33
N ILE A 543 -20.37 6.56 4.40
CA ILE A 543 -19.61 5.32 4.45
C ILE A 543 -20.57 4.15 4.26
N ASN A 544 -20.34 3.31 3.25
CA ASN A 544 -21.26 2.26 2.79
C ASN A 544 -20.82 0.83 3.16
N ILE A 545 -19.78 0.69 3.97
CA ILE A 545 -19.11 -0.59 4.20
C ILE A 545 -19.56 -1.31 5.47
N LEU A 546 -20.56 -0.80 6.18
CA LEU A 546 -20.97 -1.38 7.46
C LEU A 546 -21.65 -2.73 7.28
N ASN A 547 -21.54 -3.59 8.28
CA ASN A 547 -22.39 -4.76 8.41
C ASN A 547 -23.78 -4.33 8.93
N ALA A 548 -24.85 -4.76 8.27
CA ALA A 548 -26.23 -4.26 8.49
C ALA A 548 -26.74 -4.39 9.95
N ASP A 549 -26.26 -5.40 10.67
CA ASP A 549 -26.75 -5.76 12.00
C ASP A 549 -25.75 -5.43 13.13
N GLN A 550 -24.60 -4.86 12.81
CA GLN A 550 -23.58 -4.53 13.80
C GLN A 550 -23.69 -3.08 14.27
N THR A 551 -23.44 -2.86 15.57
CA THR A 551 -23.24 -1.52 16.13
C THR A 551 -21.85 -1.01 15.75
N TYR A 552 -21.75 0.29 15.47
CA TYR A 552 -20.48 0.94 15.15
C TYR A 552 -20.25 2.18 16.01
N TYR A 553 -18.97 2.52 16.17
CA TYR A 553 -18.48 3.69 16.89
C TYR A 553 -17.62 4.51 15.94
N PHE A 554 -17.70 5.84 16.02
CA PHE A 554 -17.02 6.78 15.14
C PHE A 554 -16.34 7.89 15.91
N ALA A 555 -15.14 8.27 15.47
CA ALA A 555 -14.38 9.45 15.90
C ALA A 555 -13.81 10.16 14.66
N ILE A 556 -13.49 11.45 14.80
CA ILE A 556 -12.95 12.27 13.71
C ILE A 556 -11.66 12.93 14.17
N ASP A 557 -10.56 12.64 13.50
CA ASP A 557 -9.33 13.40 13.64
C ASP A 557 -9.31 14.49 12.56
N SER A 558 -8.79 15.67 12.88
CA SER A 558 -8.52 16.74 11.92
C SER A 558 -7.02 16.83 11.67
N PHE A 559 -6.61 17.21 10.46
CA PHE A 559 -5.18 17.30 10.14
C PHE A 559 -4.85 18.41 9.14
N ASN A 560 -3.59 18.84 9.18
CA ASN A 560 -2.97 19.72 8.20
C ASN A 560 -1.47 19.42 8.08
N GLU A 561 -0.72 20.28 7.40
CA GLU A 561 0.73 20.13 7.15
C GLU A 561 1.60 20.14 8.42
N ALA A 562 1.06 20.57 9.57
CA ALA A 562 1.78 20.57 10.84
C ALA A 562 1.59 19.26 11.61
N GLY A 563 0.46 18.57 11.43
CA GLY A 563 0.15 17.34 12.14
C GLY A 563 -1.33 17.03 12.26
N ILE A 564 -1.64 16.16 13.23
CA ILE A 564 -2.97 15.58 13.45
C ILE A 564 -3.46 15.97 14.84
N THR A 565 -4.71 16.40 14.93
CA THR A 565 -5.45 16.56 16.19
C THR A 565 -6.42 15.40 16.33
N VAL A 566 -6.14 14.52 17.29
CA VAL A 566 -6.94 13.32 17.55
C VAL A 566 -8.29 13.68 18.19
N GLY A 567 -9.38 13.23 17.59
CA GLY A 567 -10.73 13.39 18.12
C GLY A 567 -10.97 12.54 19.36
N LYS A 568 -11.48 13.15 20.43
CA LYS A 568 -11.83 12.47 21.68
C LYS A 568 -13.31 12.08 21.78
N GLU A 569 -14.18 12.75 21.02
CA GLU A 569 -15.60 12.40 20.95
C GLU A 569 -15.76 11.08 20.18
N VAL A 570 -16.44 10.11 20.80
CA VAL A 570 -16.81 8.84 20.15
C VAL A 570 -18.33 8.73 20.13
N LYS A 571 -18.92 8.70 18.94
CA LYS A 571 -20.37 8.52 18.74
C LYS A 571 -20.70 7.09 18.35
N ILE A 572 -21.75 6.56 18.95
CA ILE A 572 -22.30 5.24 18.66
C ILE A 572 -23.43 5.35 17.63
N ILE A 573 -23.56 4.35 16.77
CA ILE A 573 -24.72 4.19 15.89
C ILE A 573 -25.12 2.72 15.82
N GLN A 574 -26.43 2.47 15.87
CA GLN A 574 -27.04 1.15 15.88
C GLN A 574 -27.90 0.90 14.66
#